data_AF-A0A924BFN5-F1
#
_entry.id   AF-A0A924BFN5-F1
#
_cell.length_a   1.000
_cell.length_b   1.000
_cell.length_c   1.000
_cell.angle_alpha   90.00
_cell.angle_beta   90.00
_cell.angle_gamma   90.00
#
_symmetry.space_group_name_H-M   'P 1'
#
loop_
_entity.id
_entity.type
_entity.pdbx_description
1 polymer ?
#
loop_
_entity_poly.entity_id
_entity_poly.type
_entity_poly.pdbx_seq_one_letter_code
_entity_poly.pdbx_strand_id
1 'polypeptide(L)'
;MQTIDGEWVQDEVLLSKLDPQTIMGHERKVFGHELYFLNHNYKSEGVKPEIRDWLTLIYESINNPEHPHVNTNNEGIKKATELIDDDNLTNEERTMMKNDEGRKVVLKIQEDKGRAQGLIEGEQIGLEKGELEKARFYIKKLLNKKFKDLHREIQDKIDSCTDISILDYIADNIFDIDNVEEIIVLLL
;
A
#
# COMPACT_ATOMS: atom_id res chain seq x y z
N MET A 1 2.74 33.93 -14.33
CA MET A 1 1.88 33.35 -15.41
C MET A 1 2.29 34.01 -16.72
N GLN A 2 2.25 33.31 -17.85
CA GLN A 2 2.59 33.86 -19.17
C GLN A 2 1.34 33.85 -20.07
N THR A 3 1.11 34.91 -20.84
CA THR A 3 0.02 34.98 -21.82
C THR A 3 0.33 34.11 -23.04
N ILE A 4 -0.69 33.83 -23.86
CA ILE A 4 -0.52 33.10 -25.12
C ILE A 4 0.44 33.80 -26.09
N ASP A 5 0.59 35.12 -25.94
CA ASP A 5 1.47 35.97 -26.74
C ASP A 5 2.91 36.00 -26.19
N GLY A 6 3.17 35.29 -25.08
CA GLY A 6 4.49 35.18 -24.48
C GLY A 6 4.82 36.28 -23.46
N GLU A 7 3.89 37.17 -23.12
CA GLU A 7 4.11 38.23 -22.14
C GLU A 7 3.91 37.70 -20.70
N TRP A 8 4.70 38.20 -19.76
CA TRP A 8 4.53 37.86 -18.35
C TRP A 8 3.39 38.68 -17.75
N VAL A 9 2.46 38.00 -17.10
CA VAL A 9 1.36 38.64 -16.37
C VAL A 9 1.89 39.16 -15.04
N GLN A 10 1.85 40.48 -14.87
CA GLN A 10 2.35 41.21 -13.70
C GLN A 10 1.24 41.87 -12.89
N ASP A 11 -0.02 41.64 -13.24
CA ASP A 11 -1.17 42.14 -12.50
C ASP A 11 -1.25 41.51 -11.10
N GLU A 12 -1.54 42.35 -10.10
CA GLU A 12 -1.72 41.92 -8.71
C GLU A 12 -3.01 41.11 -8.52
N VAL A 13 -4.07 41.46 -9.27
CA VAL A 13 -5.37 40.81 -9.22
C VAL A 13 -5.92 40.63 -10.63
N LEU A 14 -6.26 39.39 -10.99
CA LEU A 14 -7.02 39.11 -12.21
C LEU A 14 -8.43 38.67 -11.84
N LEU A 15 -9.42 39.21 -12.55
CA LEU A 15 -10.82 38.85 -12.38
C LEU A 15 -11.27 37.99 -13.56
N SER A 16 -11.77 36.78 -13.26
CA SER A 16 -12.49 35.96 -14.22
C SER A 16 -13.97 35.94 -13.87
N LYS A 17 -14.79 36.42 -14.79
CA LYS A 17 -16.25 36.33 -14.74
C LYS A 17 -16.62 35.01 -15.40
N LEU A 18 -16.95 34.01 -14.58
CA LEU A 18 -17.31 32.68 -15.07
C LEU A 18 -18.81 32.48 -14.92
N ASP A 19 -19.52 32.65 -16.02
CA ASP A 19 -20.89 32.16 -16.14
C ASP A 19 -20.84 30.70 -16.64
N PRO A 20 -21.32 29.72 -15.86
CA PRO A 20 -21.29 28.32 -16.27
C PRO A 20 -22.20 28.06 -17.46
N GLN A 21 -21.79 27.16 -18.35
CA GLN A 21 -22.58 26.70 -19.48
C GLN A 21 -23.06 25.26 -19.29
N THR A 22 -24.28 24.97 -19.74
CA THR A 22 -24.77 23.59 -19.87
C THR A 22 -23.99 22.83 -20.95
N ILE A 23 -24.08 21.48 -20.95
CA ILE A 23 -23.49 20.64 -22.01
C ILE A 23 -24.04 21.00 -23.40
N MET A 24 -25.22 21.62 -23.48
CA MET A 24 -25.82 22.12 -24.73
C MET A 24 -25.41 23.56 -25.07
N GLY A 25 -24.43 24.14 -24.39
CA GLY A 25 -23.91 25.50 -24.66
C GLY A 25 -24.76 26.66 -24.14
N HIS A 26 -25.84 26.38 -23.40
CA HIS A 26 -26.63 27.45 -22.78
C HIS A 26 -25.92 27.99 -21.55
N GLU A 27 -25.47 29.24 -21.61
CA GLU A 27 -24.89 29.98 -20.50
C GLU A 27 -25.94 30.25 -19.41
N ARG A 28 -25.54 30.12 -18.15
CA ARG A 28 -26.32 30.46 -16.97
C ARG A 28 -25.62 31.60 -16.26
N LYS A 29 -26.24 32.77 -16.27
CA LYS A 29 -25.76 33.91 -15.49
C LYS A 29 -25.91 33.61 -14.01
N VAL A 30 -24.81 33.31 -13.34
CA VAL A 30 -24.83 33.05 -11.90
C VAL A 30 -24.42 34.33 -11.20
N PHE A 31 -25.37 34.91 -10.47
CA PHE A 31 -25.14 36.18 -9.79
C PHE A 31 -24.03 36.03 -8.74
N GLY A 32 -23.05 36.94 -8.80
CA GLY A 32 -22.03 37.11 -7.77
C GLY A 32 -20.89 36.08 -7.75
N HIS A 33 -20.74 35.24 -8.78
CA HIS A 33 -19.61 34.31 -8.87
C HIS A 33 -18.48 34.92 -9.68
N GLU A 34 -17.50 35.46 -8.96
CA GLU A 34 -16.28 36.05 -9.51
C GLU A 34 -15.08 35.26 -8.99
N LEU A 35 -14.21 34.82 -9.90
CA LEU A 35 -12.93 34.24 -9.51
C LEU A 35 -11.85 35.31 -9.54
N TYR A 36 -11.19 35.49 -8.40
CA TYR A 36 -10.05 36.38 -8.26
C TYR A 36 -8.77 35.57 -8.19
N PHE A 37 -7.84 35.83 -9.10
CA PHE A 37 -6.48 35.30 -9.03
C PHE A 37 -5.60 36.35 -8.38
N LEU A 38 -5.05 36.00 -7.22
CA LEU A 38 -4.27 36.90 -6.38
C LEU A 38 -2.78 36.63 -6.58
N ASN A 39 -2.02 37.67 -6.87
CA ASN A 39 -0.58 37.59 -7.06
C ASN A 39 0.13 38.55 -6.10
N HIS A 40 0.59 38.00 -4.97
CA HIS A 40 1.22 38.78 -3.90
C HIS A 40 2.58 39.40 -4.27
N ASN A 41 3.15 39.07 -5.44
CA ASN A 41 4.48 39.54 -5.86
C ASN A 41 4.46 40.95 -6.48
N TYR A 42 3.29 41.43 -6.88
CA TYR A 42 3.13 42.73 -7.52
C TYR A 42 2.14 43.57 -6.72
N LYS A 43 2.35 44.88 -6.68
CA LYS A 43 1.47 45.83 -5.99
C LYS A 43 0.95 46.83 -7.01
N SER A 44 -0.37 46.95 -7.08
CA SER A 44 -1.09 47.86 -7.96
C SER A 44 -1.96 48.81 -7.15
N GLU A 45 -2.06 50.05 -7.61
CA GLU A 45 -3.00 51.01 -7.05
C GLU A 45 -4.42 50.70 -7.56
N GLY A 46 -5.43 50.76 -6.67
CA GLY A 46 -6.84 50.57 -7.04
C GLY A 46 -7.48 49.22 -6.70
N VAL A 47 -6.74 48.29 -6.08
CA VAL A 47 -7.35 47.06 -5.53
C VAL A 47 -8.30 47.39 -4.40
N LYS A 48 -9.51 46.82 -4.43
CA LYS A 48 -10.53 47.01 -3.40
C LYS A 48 -10.01 46.59 -2.01
N PRO A 49 -10.38 47.29 -0.92
CA PRO A 49 -9.91 46.99 0.43
C PRO A 49 -10.11 45.53 0.85
N GLU A 50 -11.24 44.92 0.46
CA GLU A 50 -11.57 43.54 0.84
C GLU A 50 -10.61 42.54 0.21
N ILE A 51 -10.16 42.77 -1.03
CA ILE A 51 -9.18 41.92 -1.72
C ILE A 51 -7.77 42.18 -1.17
N ARG A 52 -7.47 43.44 -0.82
CA ARG A 52 -6.20 43.83 -0.20
C ARG A 52 -6.00 43.09 1.12
N ASP A 53 -7.04 42.93 1.92
CA ASP A 53 -6.97 42.18 3.18
C ASP A 53 -6.49 40.74 2.96
N TRP A 54 -7.01 40.04 1.93
CA TRP A 54 -6.58 38.68 1.58
C TRP A 54 -5.14 38.63 1.05
N LEU A 55 -4.75 39.60 0.21
CA LEU A 55 -3.37 39.72 -0.26
C LEU A 55 -2.39 39.95 0.90
N THR A 56 -2.77 40.80 1.86
CA THR A 56 -1.99 41.03 3.09
C THR A 56 -1.89 39.75 3.91
N LEU A 57 -2.98 39.00 4.10
CA LEU A 57 -2.94 37.71 4.79
C LEU A 57 -1.95 36.72 4.15
N ILE A 58 -1.99 36.58 2.82
CA ILE A 58 -1.05 35.70 2.09
C ILE A 58 0.39 36.20 2.25
N TYR A 59 0.61 37.51 2.09
CA TYR A 59 1.95 38.08 2.21
C TYR A 59 2.52 37.92 3.63
N GLU A 60 1.75 38.23 4.66
CA GLU A 60 2.17 38.14 6.06
C GLU A 60 2.38 36.68 6.49
N SER A 61 1.54 35.74 6.03
CA SER A 61 1.76 34.32 6.35
C SER A 61 3.05 33.74 5.75
N ILE A 62 3.54 34.31 4.64
CA ILE A 62 4.81 33.91 4.02
C ILE A 62 6.01 34.60 4.69
N ASN A 63 5.90 35.91 4.97
CA ASN A 63 7.04 36.74 5.36
C ASN A 63 7.15 36.99 6.87
N ASN A 64 6.04 37.00 7.61
CA ASN A 64 5.96 37.26 9.05
C ASN A 64 5.06 36.24 9.78
N PRO A 65 5.31 34.92 9.65
CA PRO A 65 4.38 33.89 10.10
C PRO A 65 4.13 33.87 11.62
N GLU A 66 5.10 34.29 12.44
CA GLU A 66 4.95 34.28 13.91
C GLU A 66 4.06 35.43 14.41
N HIS A 67 4.11 36.57 13.73
CA HIS A 67 3.41 37.80 14.12
C HIS A 67 2.82 38.51 12.90
N PRO A 68 1.83 37.89 12.23
CA PRO A 68 1.28 38.44 11.00
C PRO A 68 0.45 39.70 11.28
N HIS A 69 0.71 40.76 10.52
CA HIS A 69 -0.05 42.02 10.63
C HIS A 69 -1.25 42.03 9.68
N VAL A 70 -2.36 41.43 10.12
CA VAL A 70 -3.57 41.24 9.30
C VAL A 70 -4.80 41.94 9.86
N ASN A 71 -5.72 42.31 8.98
CA ASN A 71 -6.95 43.02 9.36
C ASN A 71 -8.01 42.06 9.92
N THR A 72 -7.99 41.83 11.23
CA THR A 72 -8.96 40.95 11.92
C THR A 72 -10.35 41.57 12.10
N ASN A 73 -10.55 42.83 11.73
CA ASN A 73 -11.90 43.41 11.66
C ASN A 73 -12.70 42.85 10.48
N ASN A 74 -12.01 42.30 9.46
CA ASN A 74 -12.64 41.55 8.39
C ASN A 74 -12.93 40.13 8.89
N GLU A 75 -14.21 39.79 9.06
CA GLU A 75 -14.63 38.50 9.63
C GLU A 75 -14.11 37.30 8.84
N GLY A 76 -13.99 37.43 7.51
CA GLY A 76 -13.42 36.38 6.64
C GLY A 76 -11.96 36.12 6.94
N ILE A 77 -11.17 37.19 7.13
CA ILE A 77 -9.74 37.09 7.49
C ILE A 77 -9.58 36.52 8.89
N LYS A 78 -10.37 37.02 9.86
CA LYS A 78 -10.33 36.53 11.24
C LYS A 78 -10.58 35.02 11.32
N LYS A 79 -11.58 34.53 10.60
CA LYS A 79 -11.88 33.09 10.57
C LYS A 79 -10.77 32.30 9.89
N ALA A 80 -10.18 32.82 8.82
CA ALA A 80 -9.05 32.17 8.14
C ALA A 80 -7.82 32.07 9.06
N THR A 81 -7.49 33.12 9.81
CA THR A 81 -6.36 33.11 10.76
C THR A 81 -6.56 32.10 11.88
N GLU A 82 -7.76 32.03 12.46
CA GLU A 82 -8.07 31.06 13.52
C GLU A 82 -7.93 29.61 13.04
N LEU A 83 -8.36 29.31 11.80
CA LEU A 83 -8.22 27.98 11.21
C LEU A 83 -6.76 27.62 10.89
N ILE A 84 -5.95 28.59 10.49
CA ILE A 84 -4.52 28.38 10.24
C ILE A 84 -3.78 28.06 11.55
N ASP A 85 -4.17 28.70 12.66
CA ASP A 85 -3.60 28.45 13.98
C ASP A 85 -3.97 27.06 14.54
N ASP A 86 -5.14 26.51 14.20
CA ASP A 86 -5.50 25.12 14.51
C ASP A 86 -4.61 24.09 13.77
N ASP A 87 -4.09 24.46 12.59
CA ASP A 87 -3.21 23.63 11.72
C ASP A 87 -1.71 23.85 11.99
N ASN A 88 -1.36 24.53 13.09
CA ASN A 88 -0.01 24.99 13.44
C ASN A 88 0.93 23.86 13.90
N LEU A 89 0.93 22.76 13.16
CA LEU A 89 1.94 21.72 13.21
C LEU A 89 3.24 22.27 12.64
N THR A 90 4.30 22.19 13.43
CA THR A 90 5.66 22.49 12.99
C THR A 90 6.06 21.61 11.80
N ASN A 91 7.07 22.04 11.04
CA ASN A 91 7.63 21.23 9.94
C ASN A 91 8.12 19.85 10.42
N GLU A 92 8.61 19.78 11.67
CA GLU A 92 9.04 18.54 12.30
C GLU A 92 7.86 17.61 12.56
N GLU A 93 6.77 18.12 13.17
CA GLU A 93 5.55 17.34 13.41
C GLU A 93 4.92 16.84 12.10
N ARG A 94 4.86 17.70 11.08
CA ARG A 94 4.39 17.32 9.73
C ARG A 94 5.24 16.20 9.13
N THR A 95 6.55 16.23 9.34
CA THR A 95 7.48 15.20 8.88
C THR A 95 7.30 13.90 9.66
N MET A 96 7.14 13.98 10.98
CA MET A 96 6.88 12.83 11.83
C MET A 96 5.57 12.13 11.44
N MET A 97 4.49 12.88 11.21
CA MET A 97 3.20 12.32 10.77
C MET A 97 3.31 11.60 9.43
N LYS A 98 3.98 12.20 8.43
CA LYS A 98 4.24 11.55 7.14
C LYS A 98 5.06 10.27 7.30
N ASN A 99 6.06 10.28 8.19
CA ASN A 99 6.89 9.12 8.47
C ASN A 99 6.13 8.02 9.23
N ASP A 100 5.20 8.37 10.12
CA ASP A 100 4.37 7.41 10.85
C ASP A 100 3.38 6.72 9.91
N GLU A 101 2.68 7.49 9.07
CA GLU A 101 1.79 6.95 8.04
C GLU A 101 2.57 6.10 7.03
N GLY A 102 3.75 6.55 6.60
CA GLY A 102 4.65 5.76 5.77
C GLY A 102 5.05 4.43 6.41
N ARG A 103 5.34 4.42 7.71
CA ARG A 103 5.65 3.19 8.47
C ARG A 103 4.47 2.22 8.49
N LYS A 104 3.24 2.69 8.73
CA LYS A 104 2.03 1.84 8.72
C LYS A 104 1.84 1.14 7.37
N VAL A 105 2.05 1.87 6.27
CA VAL A 105 1.95 1.29 4.92
C VAL A 105 3.02 0.21 4.69
N VAL A 106 4.27 0.47 5.09
CA VAL A 106 5.36 -0.51 4.95
C VAL A 106 5.09 -1.78 5.78
N LEU A 107 4.65 -1.62 7.03
CA LEU A 107 4.27 -2.74 7.90
C LEU A 107 3.20 -3.62 7.24
N LYS A 108 2.14 -3.01 6.72
CA LYS A 108 1.08 -3.74 6.03
C LYS A 108 1.58 -4.52 4.81
N ILE A 109 2.45 -3.91 3.99
CA ILE A 109 3.06 -4.59 2.83
C ILE A 109 3.91 -5.78 3.29
N GLN A 110 4.65 -5.65 4.39
CA GLN A 110 5.45 -6.75 4.94
C GLN A 110 4.58 -7.89 5.47
N GLU A 111 3.49 -7.57 6.18
CA GLU A 111 2.52 -8.55 6.67
C GLU A 111 1.87 -9.31 5.51
N ASP A 112 1.41 -8.60 4.48
CA ASP A 112 0.79 -9.21 3.30
C ASP A 112 1.77 -10.13 2.56
N LYS A 113 3.04 -9.70 2.40
CA LYS A 113 4.10 -10.53 1.82
C LYS A 113 4.39 -11.76 2.66
N GLY A 114 4.52 -11.61 3.97
CA GLY A 114 4.77 -12.72 4.89
C GLY A 114 3.63 -13.74 4.86
N ARG A 115 2.38 -13.27 4.80
CA ARG A 115 1.20 -14.14 4.68
C ARG A 115 1.17 -14.89 3.35
N ALA A 116 1.46 -14.22 2.24
CA ALA A 116 1.51 -14.85 0.93
C ALA A 116 2.61 -15.92 0.85
N GLN A 117 3.80 -15.61 1.36
CA GLN A 117 4.92 -16.54 1.40
C GLN A 117 4.60 -17.75 2.29
N GLY A 118 4.04 -17.51 3.48
CA GLY A 118 3.64 -18.59 4.38
C GLY A 118 2.56 -19.51 3.81
N LEU A 119 1.66 -18.99 2.96
CA LEU A 119 0.68 -19.81 2.26
C LEU A 119 1.34 -20.75 1.25
N ILE A 120 2.27 -20.22 0.44
CA ILE A 120 3.00 -20.99 -0.58
C ILE A 120 3.87 -22.06 0.09
N GLU A 121 4.65 -21.69 1.10
CA GLU A 121 5.48 -22.63 1.86
C GLU A 121 4.63 -23.69 2.56
N GLY A 122 3.51 -23.29 3.16
CA GLY A 122 2.57 -24.21 3.81
C GLY A 122 1.95 -25.21 2.83
N GLU A 123 1.57 -24.76 1.63
CA GLU A 123 1.03 -25.61 0.57
C GLU A 123 2.09 -26.61 0.08
N GLN A 124 3.32 -26.15 -0.17
CA GLN A 124 4.42 -27.01 -0.61
C GLN A 124 4.76 -28.09 0.44
N ILE A 125 4.93 -27.68 1.71
CA ILE A 125 5.19 -28.61 2.82
C ILE A 125 4.03 -29.60 2.98
N GLY A 126 2.79 -29.13 2.81
CA GLY A 126 1.60 -29.96 2.86
C GLY A 126 1.57 -31.00 1.75
N LEU A 127 1.92 -30.61 0.53
CA LEU A 127 1.98 -31.49 -0.63
C LEU A 127 3.05 -32.57 -0.45
N GLU A 128 4.28 -32.17 -0.10
CA GLU A 128 5.41 -33.09 0.11
C GLU A 128 5.10 -34.11 1.22
N LYS A 129 4.55 -33.66 2.35
CA LYS A 129 4.12 -34.58 3.43
C LYS A 129 3.02 -35.52 2.96
N GLY A 130 2.03 -35.01 2.22
CA GLY A 130 0.93 -35.81 1.70
C GLY A 130 1.38 -36.87 0.69
N GLU A 131 2.34 -36.54 -0.17
CA GLU A 131 2.94 -37.48 -1.12
C GLU A 131 3.73 -38.57 -0.39
N LEU A 132 4.56 -38.19 0.57
CA LEU A 132 5.33 -39.12 1.38
C LEU A 132 4.44 -40.08 2.18
N GLU A 133 3.38 -39.58 2.82
CA GLU A 133 2.42 -40.43 3.55
C GLU A 133 1.68 -41.40 2.62
N LYS A 134 1.29 -40.94 1.42
CA LYS A 134 0.67 -41.82 0.41
C LYS A 134 1.63 -42.90 -0.04
N ALA A 135 2.90 -42.58 -0.30
CA ALA A 135 3.93 -43.54 -0.69
C ALA A 135 4.14 -44.60 0.42
N ARG A 136 4.32 -44.16 1.68
CA ARG A 136 4.44 -45.06 2.85
C ARG A 136 3.24 -46.00 2.97
N PHE A 137 2.03 -45.47 2.84
CA PHE A 137 0.81 -46.28 2.89
C PHE A 137 0.74 -47.29 1.74
N TYR A 138 1.08 -46.87 0.53
CA TYR A 138 1.07 -47.71 -0.66
C TYR A 138 2.08 -48.86 -0.55
N ILE A 139 3.31 -48.58 -0.12
CA ILE A 139 4.35 -49.59 0.10
C ILE A 139 3.93 -50.59 1.17
N LYS A 140 3.43 -50.14 2.32
CA LYS A 140 2.90 -51.03 3.36
C LYS A 140 1.80 -51.95 2.83
N LYS A 141 0.93 -51.44 1.96
CA LYS A 141 -0.13 -52.24 1.31
C LYS A 141 0.43 -53.28 0.34
N LEU A 142 1.42 -52.92 -0.48
CA LEU A 142 2.06 -53.83 -1.42
C LEU A 142 2.83 -54.96 -0.71
N LEU A 143 3.64 -54.59 0.27
CA LEU A 143 4.45 -55.55 1.04
C LEU A 143 3.60 -56.53 1.83
N ASN A 144 2.51 -56.05 2.47
CA ASN A 144 1.56 -56.94 3.13
C ASN A 144 0.90 -57.93 2.17
N LYS A 145 0.62 -57.54 0.92
CA LYS A 145 0.09 -58.46 -0.09
C LYS A 145 1.11 -59.50 -0.52
N LYS A 146 2.38 -59.13 -0.67
CA LYS A 146 3.45 -60.03 -1.14
C LYS A 146 3.87 -61.03 -0.06
N PHE A 147 4.21 -60.55 1.14
CA PHE A 147 4.86 -61.37 2.16
C PHE A 147 3.88 -62.00 3.18
N LYS A 148 2.63 -61.51 3.23
CA LYS A 148 1.60 -61.90 4.21
C LYS A 148 2.08 -61.72 5.66
N ASP A 149 1.55 -60.69 6.32
CA ASP A 149 1.94 -60.23 7.67
C ASP A 149 3.32 -59.57 7.75
N LEU A 150 3.34 -58.27 7.46
CA LEU A 150 4.54 -57.46 7.60
C LEU A 150 4.86 -57.20 9.07
N HIS A 151 6.04 -57.62 9.53
CA HIS A 151 6.48 -57.42 10.91
C HIS A 151 6.45 -55.93 11.29
N ARG A 152 6.10 -55.62 12.55
CA ARG A 152 5.92 -54.25 13.04
C ARG A 152 7.17 -53.39 12.83
N GLU A 153 8.34 -53.98 12.99
CA GLU A 153 9.64 -53.33 12.78
C GLU A 153 9.80 -52.71 11.38
N ILE A 154 9.31 -53.39 10.34
CA ILE A 154 9.42 -52.87 8.96
C ILE A 154 8.39 -51.77 8.73
N GLN A 155 7.21 -51.89 9.32
CA GLN A 155 6.19 -50.83 9.27
C GLN A 155 6.73 -49.53 9.89
N ASP A 156 7.36 -49.63 11.06
CA ASP A 156 7.94 -48.50 11.76
C ASP A 156 9.11 -47.87 10.98
N LYS A 157 9.91 -48.70 10.29
CA LYS A 157 10.97 -48.22 9.37
C LYS A 157 10.41 -47.48 8.16
N ILE A 158 9.34 -47.98 7.54
CA ILE A 158 8.67 -47.29 6.43
C ILE A 158 8.08 -45.96 6.91
N ASP A 159 7.44 -45.94 8.09
CA ASP A 159 6.86 -44.72 8.67
C ASP A 159 7.92 -43.68 9.06
N SER A 160 9.15 -44.11 9.32
CA SER A 160 10.28 -43.22 9.63
C SER A 160 11.05 -42.77 8.38
N CYS A 161 10.84 -43.41 7.23
CA CYS A 161 11.55 -43.11 5.99
C CYS A 161 11.11 -41.76 5.41
N THR A 162 12.02 -40.81 5.28
CA THR A 162 11.75 -39.46 4.75
C THR A 162 12.06 -39.30 3.26
N ASP A 163 12.83 -40.21 2.68
CA ASP A 163 13.20 -40.17 1.27
C ASP A 163 12.19 -40.94 0.43
N ILE A 164 11.40 -40.21 -0.34
CA ILE A 164 10.37 -40.79 -1.21
C ILE A 164 10.98 -41.68 -2.31
N SER A 165 12.21 -41.39 -2.75
CA SER A 165 12.88 -42.13 -3.82
C SER A 165 13.16 -43.58 -3.42
N ILE A 166 13.45 -43.81 -2.14
CA ILE A 166 13.62 -45.15 -1.58
C ILE A 166 12.30 -45.92 -1.61
N LEU A 167 11.20 -45.25 -1.26
CA LEU A 167 9.87 -45.85 -1.30
C LEU A 167 9.46 -46.19 -2.74
N ASP A 168 9.69 -45.27 -3.68
CA ASP A 168 9.41 -45.50 -5.11
C ASP A 168 10.24 -46.66 -5.67
N TYR A 169 11.52 -46.75 -5.32
CA TYR A 169 12.37 -47.88 -5.69
C TYR A 169 11.82 -49.21 -5.19
N ILE A 170 11.36 -49.27 -3.92
CA ILE A 170 10.75 -50.48 -3.36
C ILE A 170 9.44 -50.83 -4.10
N ALA A 171 8.65 -49.83 -4.50
CA ALA A 171 7.43 -50.03 -5.28
C ALA A 171 7.73 -50.62 -6.67
N ASP A 172 8.69 -50.04 -7.38
CA ASP A 172 9.03 -50.44 -8.75
C ASP A 172 9.66 -51.84 -8.80
N ASN A 173 10.47 -52.19 -7.81
CA ASN A 173 11.17 -53.47 -7.73
C ASN A 173 10.44 -54.47 -6.82
N ILE A 174 9.17 -54.22 -6.50
CA ILE A 174 8.41 -55.03 -5.54
C ILE A 174 8.37 -56.51 -5.89
N PHE A 175 8.40 -56.87 -7.17
CA PHE A 175 8.34 -58.27 -7.62
C PHE A 175 9.70 -58.95 -7.55
N ASP A 176 10.80 -58.22 -7.69
CA ASP A 176 12.17 -58.73 -7.71
C ASP A 176 12.77 -58.90 -6.31
N ILE A 177 12.17 -58.29 -5.28
CA ILE A 177 12.62 -58.42 -3.88
C ILE A 177 12.21 -59.79 -3.31
N ASP A 178 13.15 -60.70 -3.08
CA ASP A 178 12.84 -62.08 -2.72
C ASP A 178 12.46 -62.25 -1.24
N ASN A 179 13.00 -61.42 -0.36
CA ASN A 179 12.80 -61.52 1.09
C ASN A 179 12.68 -60.15 1.76
N VAL A 180 12.28 -60.17 3.03
CA VAL A 180 12.00 -58.97 3.82
C VAL A 180 13.26 -58.27 4.32
N GLU A 181 14.39 -58.98 4.41
CA GLU A 181 15.67 -58.44 4.89
C GLU A 181 16.27 -57.43 3.91
N GLU A 182 16.10 -57.65 2.61
CA GLU A 182 16.49 -56.70 1.55
C GLU A 182 15.81 -55.33 1.72
N ILE A 183 14.55 -55.31 2.18
CA ILE A 183 13.80 -54.06 2.43
C ILE A 183 14.37 -53.34 3.65
N ILE A 184 14.77 -54.08 4.68
CA ILE A 184 15.37 -53.50 5.90
C ILE A 184 16.69 -52.80 5.58
N VAL A 185 17.47 -53.33 4.64
CA VAL A 185 18.73 -52.74 4.16
C VAL A 185 18.48 -51.44 3.39
N LEU A 186 17.42 -51.39 2.59
CA LEU A 186 17.06 -50.18 1.82
C LEU A 186 16.49 -49.05 2.71
N LEU A 187 15.92 -49.39 3.86
CA LEU A 187 15.30 -48.45 4.81
C LEU A 187 16.22 -48.06 6.00
N LEU A 188 17.53 -48.35 5.91
CA LEU A 188 18.57 -47.94 6.88
C LEU A 188 19.20 -46.61 6.47
#